data_AF-A0A4Q0QA46-F1
#
_entry.id   AF-A0A4Q0QA46-F1
#
_cell.length_a   1.000
_cell.length_b   1.000
_cell.length_c   1.000
_cell.angle_alpha   90.00
_cell.angle_beta   90.00
_cell.angle_gamma   90.00
#
_symmetry.space_group_name_H-M   'P 1'
#
loop_
_entity.id
_entity.type
_entity.pdbx_description
1 polymer ?
#
loop_
_entity_poly.entity_id
_entity_poly.type
_entity_poly.pdbx_seq_one_letter_code
_entity_poly.pdbx_strand_id
1 'polypeptide(L)'
;MTDDQKALAAELDRLSGDATRLAECVRRLGSASGAMDNLRDRLFLTVAEAAAVCDVTDQAIYNWIEHAARVRRPMAEKRANVWIIVTAQLLAYIEKHRGGLPARVEAENRLRKFWPKWSGPEELYPDEMKRAPG
;
A
#
# COMPACT_ATOMS: atom_id res chain seq x y z
N MET A 1 -11.97 43.24 30.94
CA MET A 1 -12.18 42.22 29.91
C MET A 1 -13.68 42.15 29.66
N THR A 2 -14.11 42.49 28.45
CA THR A 2 -15.54 42.54 28.11
C THR A 2 -16.10 41.12 27.99
N ASP A 3 -17.42 40.97 28.16
CA ASP A 3 -18.05 39.66 28.05
C ASP A 3 -17.93 39.08 26.64
N ASP A 4 -17.81 39.94 25.61
CA ASP A 4 -17.49 39.53 24.23
C ASP A 4 -16.09 38.92 24.10
N GLN A 5 -15.10 39.45 24.82
CA GLN A 5 -13.74 38.89 24.84
C GLN A 5 -13.71 37.52 25.53
N LYS A 6 -14.54 37.31 26.56
CA LYS A 6 -14.69 36.01 27.22
C LYS A 6 -15.36 34.98 26.32
N ALA A 7 -16.41 35.40 25.60
CA ALA A 7 -17.12 34.53 24.66
C ALA A 7 -16.20 34.08 23.52
N LEU A 8 -15.42 35.01 22.95
CA LEU A 8 -14.46 34.70 21.90
C LEU A 8 -13.35 33.74 22.37
N ALA A 9 -12.84 33.92 23.58
CA ALA A 9 -11.84 33.02 24.15
C ALA A 9 -12.39 31.59 24.32
N ALA A 10 -13.63 31.46 24.80
CA ALA A 10 -14.28 30.16 24.96
C ALA A 10 -14.53 29.45 23.61
N GLU A 11 -14.85 30.21 22.56
CA GLU A 11 -15.04 29.68 21.21
C GLU A 11 -13.72 29.20 20.59
N LEU A 12 -12.63 29.95 20.79
CA LEU A 12 -11.29 29.54 20.35
C LEU A 12 -10.81 28.27 21.07
N ASP A 13 -11.03 28.17 22.38
CA ASP A 13 -10.69 26.95 23.14
C ASP A 13 -11.48 25.74 22.65
N ARG A 14 -12.77 25.92 22.34
CA ARG A 14 -13.60 24.86 21.76
C ARG A 14 -13.08 24.41 20.40
N LEU A 15 -12.79 25.36 19.51
CA LEU A 15 -12.25 25.06 18.17
C LEU A 15 -10.90 24.36 18.23
N SER A 16 -10.04 24.75 19.18
CA SER A 16 -8.75 24.09 19.44
C SER A 16 -8.92 22.64 19.89
N GLY A 17 -9.89 22.39 20.77
CA GLY A 17 -10.25 21.05 21.21
C GLY A 17 -10.78 20.17 20.08
N ASP A 18 -11.65 20.73 19.23
CA ASP A 18 -12.20 20.02 18.07
C ASP A 18 -11.13 19.71 17.02
N ALA A 19 -10.19 20.64 16.77
CA ALA A 19 -9.05 20.43 15.88
C ALA A 19 -8.12 19.31 16.39
N THR A 20 -7.87 19.25 17.70
CA THR A 20 -7.05 18.19 18.32
C THR A 20 -7.71 16.83 18.16
N ARG A 21 -9.02 16.74 18.38
CA ARG A 21 -9.80 15.51 18.17
C ARG A 21 -9.78 15.07 16.72
N LEU A 22 -9.88 16.02 15.78
CA LEU A 22 -9.85 15.72 14.35
C LEU A 22 -8.45 15.23 13.93
N ALA A 23 -7.38 15.84 14.42
CA ALA A 23 -6.02 15.38 14.20
C ALA A 23 -5.79 13.98 14.76
N GLU A 24 -6.36 13.67 15.94
CA GLU A 24 -6.30 12.33 16.51
C GLU A 24 -7.12 11.32 15.70
N CYS A 25 -8.31 11.69 15.22
CA CYS A 25 -9.12 10.87 14.32
C CYS A 25 -8.37 10.57 13.00
N VAL A 26 -7.71 11.57 12.41
CA VAL A 26 -6.89 11.42 11.20
C VAL A 26 -5.69 10.51 11.47
N ARG A 27 -5.01 10.67 12.61
CA ARG A 27 -3.91 9.79 13.02
C ARG A 27 -4.39 8.36 13.24
N ARG A 28 -5.57 8.18 13.85
CA ARG A 28 -6.20 6.88 14.07
C ARG A 28 -6.61 6.23 12.75
N LEU A 29 -7.17 6.98 11.81
CA LEU A 29 -7.46 6.51 10.45
C LEU A 29 -6.18 6.10 9.71
N GLY A 30 -5.09 6.86 9.85
CA GLY A 30 -3.78 6.48 9.31
C GLY A 30 -3.18 5.23 9.96
N SER A 31 -3.53 4.93 11.22
CA SER A 31 -3.08 3.74 11.95
C SER A 31 -4.03 2.53 11.84
N ALA A 32 -5.28 2.76 11.45
CA ALA A 32 -6.34 1.76 11.32
C ALA A 32 -6.38 1.13 9.91
N SER A 33 -5.41 1.44 9.05
CA SER A 33 -5.05 0.57 7.92
C SER A 33 -4.41 -0.71 8.47
N GLY A 34 -5.21 -1.49 9.21
CA GLY A 34 -4.94 -2.88 9.48
C GLY A 34 -4.90 -3.62 8.14
N ALA A 35 -4.11 -4.68 8.09
CA ALA A 35 -3.84 -5.49 6.90
C ALA A 35 -5.09 -5.94 6.08
N MET A 36 -6.29 -5.75 6.61
CA MET A 36 -7.58 -6.13 6.02
C MET A 36 -8.21 -5.04 5.12
N ASP A 37 -7.97 -3.74 5.34
CA ASP A 37 -8.55 -2.70 4.47
C ASP A 37 -7.83 -2.59 3.11
N ASN A 38 -6.58 -3.05 3.05
CA ASN A 38 -5.80 -3.13 1.81
C ASN A 38 -6.23 -4.29 0.89
N LEU A 39 -7.07 -5.21 1.37
CA LEU A 39 -7.54 -6.37 0.60
C LEU A 39 -8.63 -6.02 -0.40
N ARG A 40 -9.40 -4.93 -0.17
CA ARG A 40 -10.49 -4.52 -1.05
C ARG A 40 -10.03 -3.81 -2.32
N ASP A 41 -8.81 -3.26 -2.32
CA ASP A 41 -8.21 -2.52 -3.45
C ASP A 41 -7.13 -3.31 -4.21
N ARG A 42 -6.98 -4.63 -3.98
CA ARG A 42 -5.93 -5.46 -4.63
C ARG A 42 -4.52 -4.81 -4.51
N LEU A 43 -4.23 -4.13 -3.40
CA LEU A 43 -3.08 -3.25 -3.25
C LEU A 43 -1.77 -3.98 -2.90
N PHE A 44 -1.67 -5.25 -3.30
CA PHE A 44 -0.54 -6.10 -2.99
C PHE A 44 0.03 -6.73 -4.25
N LEU A 45 1.36 -6.88 -4.25
CA LEU A 45 2.10 -7.53 -5.32
C LEU A 45 2.84 -8.72 -4.75
N THR A 46 2.89 -9.80 -5.52
CA THR A 46 3.94 -10.81 -5.37
C THR A 46 5.30 -10.22 -5.74
N VAL A 47 6.38 -10.93 -5.40
CA VAL A 47 7.74 -10.53 -5.79
C VAL A 47 7.87 -10.42 -7.31
N ALA A 48 7.30 -11.36 -8.06
CA ALA A 48 7.34 -11.36 -9.52
C ALA A 48 6.59 -10.16 -10.13
N GLU A 49 5.41 -9.83 -9.60
CA GLU A 49 4.66 -8.66 -10.07
C GLU A 49 5.36 -7.35 -9.70
N ALA A 50 5.94 -7.26 -8.51
CA ALA A 50 6.74 -6.11 -8.10
C ALA A 50 7.98 -5.95 -9.00
N ALA A 51 8.65 -7.05 -9.34
CA ALA A 51 9.77 -7.06 -10.26
C ALA A 51 9.36 -6.55 -11.65
N ALA A 52 8.22 -7.02 -12.19
CA ALA A 52 7.67 -6.55 -13.45
C ALA A 52 7.26 -5.06 -13.44
N VAL A 53 6.67 -4.59 -12.34
CA VAL A 53 6.31 -3.17 -12.16
C VAL A 53 7.55 -2.28 -12.05
N CYS A 54 8.58 -2.74 -11.37
CA CYS A 54 9.81 -1.98 -11.15
C CYS A 54 10.84 -2.14 -12.26
N ASP A 55 10.61 -3.05 -13.21
CA ASP A 55 11.55 -3.40 -14.29
C ASP A 55 12.92 -3.84 -13.76
N VAL A 56 12.88 -4.73 -12.77
CA VAL A 56 14.05 -5.30 -12.10
C VAL A 56 13.87 -6.81 -11.93
N THR A 57 14.90 -7.49 -11.42
CA THR A 57 14.82 -8.91 -11.11
C THR A 57 14.14 -9.16 -9.76
N ASP A 58 13.56 -10.34 -9.57
CA ASP A 58 13.03 -10.81 -8.29
C ASP A 58 14.05 -10.71 -7.15
N GLN A 59 15.32 -11.02 -7.45
CA GLN A 59 16.42 -10.88 -6.49
C GLN A 59 16.61 -9.42 -6.03
N ALA A 60 16.43 -8.45 -6.92
CA ALA A 60 16.49 -7.05 -6.53
C ALA A 60 15.36 -6.72 -5.54
N ILE A 61 14.14 -7.21 -5.79
CA ILE A 61 13.00 -7.02 -4.89
C ILE A 61 13.27 -7.66 -3.51
N TYR A 62 13.82 -8.88 -3.45
CA TYR A 62 14.22 -9.48 -2.17
C TYR A 62 15.23 -8.61 -1.41
N ASN A 63 16.27 -8.12 -2.09
CA ASN A 63 17.26 -7.24 -1.48
C ASN A 63 16.61 -5.93 -0.97
N TRP A 64 15.60 -5.42 -1.67
CA TRP A 64 14.86 -4.23 -1.25
C TRP A 64 14.01 -4.49 -0.03
N ILE A 65 13.33 -5.64 0.05
CA ILE A 65 12.54 -6.07 1.22
C ILE A 65 13.44 -6.12 2.46
N GLU A 66 14.61 -6.76 2.35
CA GLU A 66 15.58 -6.84 3.45
C GLU A 66 16.11 -5.47 3.86
N HIS A 67 16.40 -4.60 2.88
CA HIS A 67 16.83 -3.24 3.16
C HIS A 67 15.73 -2.43 3.87
N ALA A 68 14.49 -2.52 3.40
CA ALA A 68 13.33 -1.83 3.95
C ALA A 68 13.07 -2.25 5.42
N ALA A 69 13.21 -3.54 5.72
CA ALA A 69 13.15 -4.06 7.09
C ALA A 69 14.28 -3.48 7.97
N ARG A 70 15.52 -3.43 7.46
CA ARG A 70 16.68 -2.86 8.19
C ARG A 70 16.50 -1.39 8.54
N VAL A 71 15.84 -0.61 7.67
CA VAL A 71 15.55 0.82 7.92
C VAL A 71 14.22 1.05 8.66
N ARG A 72 13.65 0.01 9.29
CA ARG A 72 12.40 0.04 10.06
C ARG A 72 11.20 0.59 9.28
N ARG A 73 11.18 0.36 7.96
CA ARG A 73 10.05 0.67 7.08
C ARG A 73 9.72 -0.57 6.25
N PRO A 74 9.24 -1.66 6.88
CA PRO A 74 8.91 -2.87 6.15
C PRO A 74 7.85 -2.55 5.09
N MET A 75 8.04 -3.11 3.89
CA MET A 75 7.11 -2.96 2.76
C MET A 75 6.49 -4.28 2.30
N ALA A 76 6.84 -5.37 2.98
CA ALA A 76 6.37 -6.70 2.64
C ALA A 76 6.23 -7.57 3.90
N GLU A 77 5.31 -8.52 3.83
CA GLU A 77 5.07 -9.55 4.85
C GLU A 77 5.18 -10.93 4.21
N LYS A 78 5.78 -11.90 4.90
CA LYS A 78 5.82 -13.30 4.45
C LYS A 78 4.63 -14.07 5.03
N ARG A 79 3.76 -14.62 4.17
CA ARG A 79 2.60 -15.44 4.54
C ARG A 79 2.59 -16.75 3.75
N ALA A 80 2.46 -17.89 4.43
CA ALA A 80 2.40 -19.22 3.79
C ALA A 80 3.44 -19.43 2.68
N ASN A 81 4.69 -19.02 2.94
CA ASN A 81 5.84 -19.02 2.01
C ASN A 81 5.84 -18.01 0.86
N VAL A 82 4.81 -17.19 0.73
CA VAL A 82 4.73 -16.12 -0.28
C VAL A 82 5.02 -14.76 0.36
N TRP A 83 5.78 -13.92 -0.32
CA TRP A 83 5.95 -12.52 0.05
C TRP A 83 4.84 -11.68 -0.54
N ILE A 84 4.13 -10.96 0.32
CA ILE A 84 3.06 -10.04 -0.02
C ILE A 84 3.61 -8.62 0.17
N ILE A 85 3.78 -7.90 -0.93
CA ILE A 85 4.37 -6.56 -0.96
C ILE A 85 3.25 -5.53 -1.02
N VAL A 86 3.26 -4.55 -0.13
CA VAL A 86 2.28 -3.46 -0.15
C VAL A 86 2.67 -2.47 -1.26
N THR A 87 1.84 -2.33 -2.28
CA THR A 87 2.14 -1.52 -3.48
C THR A 87 2.52 -0.08 -3.13
N ALA A 88 1.74 0.57 -2.24
CA ALA A 88 2.01 1.95 -1.84
C ALA A 88 3.37 2.11 -1.14
N GLN A 89 3.77 1.13 -0.32
CA GLN A 89 5.06 1.16 0.40
C GLN A 89 6.23 0.88 -0.55
N LEU A 90 6.03 0.02 -1.56
CA LEU A 90 7.00 -0.20 -2.63
C LEU A 90 7.23 1.09 -3.45
N LEU A 91 6.16 1.78 -3.86
CA LEU A 91 6.28 3.04 -4.61
C LEU A 91 6.99 4.14 -3.80
N ALA A 92 6.65 4.26 -2.51
CA ALA A 92 7.35 5.17 -1.61
C ALA A 92 8.83 4.80 -1.42
N TYR A 93 9.15 3.50 -1.42
CA TYR A 93 10.53 3.02 -1.35
C TYR A 93 11.31 3.38 -2.62
N ILE A 94 10.73 3.18 -3.80
CA ILE A 94 11.34 3.52 -5.10
C ILE A 94 11.67 5.01 -5.16
N GLU A 95 10.68 5.85 -4.82
CA GLU A 95 10.85 7.30 -4.80
C GLU A 95 12.02 7.70 -3.89
N LYS A 96 12.08 7.13 -2.69
CA LYS A 96 13.10 7.51 -1.71
C LYS A 96 14.49 6.96 -2.02
N HIS A 97 14.59 5.77 -2.63
CA HIS A 97 15.85 5.01 -2.64
C HIS A 97 16.36 4.57 -4.02
N ARG A 98 15.56 4.64 -5.09
CA ARG A 98 15.91 4.00 -6.39
C ARG A 98 15.90 4.92 -7.60
N GLY A 99 15.30 6.11 -7.50
CA GLY A 99 15.35 7.07 -8.60
C GLY A 99 14.46 8.30 -8.46
N GLY A 100 13.94 8.59 -7.26
CA GLY A 100 13.09 9.77 -7.07
C GLY A 100 11.70 9.61 -7.68
N LEU A 101 11.01 10.74 -7.79
CA LEU A 101 9.67 10.84 -8.35
C LEU A 101 9.55 10.25 -9.78
N PRO A 102 10.53 10.43 -10.70
CA PRO A 102 10.43 9.83 -12.04
C PRO A 102 10.31 8.30 -12.02
N ALA A 103 11.12 7.62 -11.22
CA ALA A 103 11.09 6.16 -11.11
C ALA A 103 9.77 5.66 -10.50
N ARG A 104 9.22 6.41 -9.54
CA ARG A 104 7.90 6.12 -8.98
C ARG A 104 6.81 6.23 -10.04
N VAL A 105 6.78 7.32 -10.80
CA VAL A 105 5.77 7.54 -11.85
C VAL A 105 5.85 6.45 -12.93
N GLU A 106 7.06 6.03 -13.30
CA GLU A 106 7.24 4.94 -14.26
C GLU A 106 6.71 3.61 -13.72
N ALA A 107 6.97 3.29 -12.46
CA ALA A 107 6.40 2.12 -11.79
C ALA A 107 4.86 2.20 -11.70
N GLU A 108 4.28 3.36 -11.38
CA GLU A 108 2.83 3.57 -11.38
C GLU A 108 2.21 3.37 -12.78
N ASN A 109 2.88 3.85 -13.83
CA ASN A 109 2.46 3.65 -15.22
C ASN A 109 2.53 2.17 -15.63
N ARG A 110 3.59 1.46 -15.25
CA ARG A 110 3.72 0.01 -15.49
C ARG A 110 2.65 -0.78 -14.73
N LEU A 111 2.40 -0.44 -13.47
CA LEU A 111 1.33 -1.03 -12.68
C LEU A 111 -0.02 -0.90 -13.39
N ARG A 112 -0.37 0.30 -13.88
CA ARG A 112 -1.61 0.51 -14.65
C ARG A 112 -1.67 -0.33 -15.93
N LYS A 113 -0.53 -0.57 -16.58
CA LYS A 113 -0.42 -1.39 -17.80
C LYS A 113 -0.64 -2.89 -17.51
N PHE A 114 -0.10 -3.40 -16.40
CA PHE A 114 -0.20 -4.82 -16.04
C PHE A 114 -1.49 -5.15 -15.29
N TRP A 115 -2.07 -4.18 -14.58
CA TRP A 115 -3.25 -4.38 -13.76
C TRP A 115 -4.41 -5.10 -14.47
N PRO A 116 -4.81 -4.76 -15.72
CA PRO A 116 -5.88 -5.49 -16.40
C PRO A 116 -5.61 -7.00 -16.57
N LYS A 117 -4.34 -7.40 -16.64
CA LYS A 117 -3.94 -8.80 -16.79
C LYS A 117 -3.99 -9.56 -15.47
N TRP A 118 -3.57 -8.93 -14.37
CA TRP A 118 -3.55 -9.55 -13.04
C TRP A 118 -4.88 -9.41 -12.28
N SER A 119 -5.70 -8.46 -12.70
CA SER A 119 -7.02 -8.18 -12.12
C SER A 119 -8.15 -9.00 -12.78
N GLY A 120 -7.84 -9.75 -13.83
CA GLY A 120 -8.79 -10.71 -14.40
C GLY A 120 -9.14 -11.81 -13.39
N PRO A 121 -10.37 -12.34 -13.40
CA PRO A 121 -10.60 -13.62 -12.73
C PRO A 121 -9.65 -14.64 -13.37
N GLU A 122 -8.93 -15.40 -12.55
CA GLU A 122 -8.41 -16.68 -13.02
C GLU A 122 -9.62 -17.42 -13.58
N GLU A 123 -9.62 -17.67 -14.89
CA GLU A 123 -10.58 -18.60 -15.49
C GLU A 123 -10.42 -19.91 -14.72
N LEU A 124 -11.34 -20.14 -13.77
CA LEU A 124 -11.51 -21.42 -13.12
C LEU A 124 -11.84 -22.38 -14.25
N TYR A 125 -10.83 -23.05 -14.79
CA TYR A 125 -10.96 -24.12 -15.77
C TYR A 125 -12.13 -25.03 -15.37
N PRO A 126 -13.22 -25.10 -16.16
CA PRO A 126 -14.16 -26.20 -16.07
C PRO A 126 -13.90 -27.08 -17.30
N ASP A 127 -12.84 -27.87 -17.25
CA ASP A 127 -12.62 -29.05 -18.10
C ASP A 127 -11.42 -29.80 -17.51
N GLU A 128 -11.47 -31.06 -17.11
CA GLU A 128 -12.16 -32.17 -17.73
C GLU A 128 -12.69 -33.14 -16.66
N MET A 129 -14.01 -33.21 -16.50
CA MET A 129 -14.61 -34.46 -16.07
C MET A 129 -14.27 -35.53 -17.11
N LYS A 130 -13.40 -36.46 -16.72
CA LYS A 130 -13.44 -37.87 -17.12
C LYS A 130 -13.65 -38.12 -18.63
N ARG A 131 -12.58 -38.03 -19.40
CA ARG A 131 -12.35 -39.00 -20.49
C ARG A 131 -11.18 -39.89 -20.11
N ALA A 132 -11.50 -41.05 -19.55
CA ALA A 132 -10.64 -42.22 -19.65
C ALA A 132 -11.25 -43.17 -20.69
N PRO A 133 -10.60 -43.42 -21.84
CA PRO A 133 -10.79 -44.66 -22.57
C PRO A 133 -9.85 -45.71 -21.95
N GLY A 134 -10.41 -46.83 -21.51
CA GLY A 134 -9.68 -47.97 -20.94
C GLY A 134 -10.64 -48.97 -20.34
#